data_AF-A0A286TXY5-F1
#
_entry.id   AF-A0A286TXY5-F1
#
_cell.length_a   1.000
_cell.length_b   1.000
_cell.length_c   1.000
_cell.angle_alpha   90.00
_cell.angle_beta   90.00
_cell.angle_gamma   90.00
#
_symmetry.space_group_name_H-M   'P 1'
#
loop_
_entity.id
_entity.type
_entity.pdbx_description
1 polymer ?
#
loop_
_entity_poly.entity_id
_entity_poly.type
_entity_poly.pdbx_seq_one_letter_code
_entity_poly.pdbx_strand_id
1 'polypeptide(L)'
;MPENTNMLLSTENTWSHGLIKSLTLFIVLPILVWLLPYGLFRLAGGKLSIAKYLCIFGTAFIPIMAAAHTVKALLKTTSRIPYWENAFTDPIGIESARGIINKSIQLAPLPVWRDPVITALSLVLICGGIAVSAVVIRKLTVTHVSQSWSRAWTLYLIPGIYGGAFAVMIIIWRLF
;
A
#
# COMPACT_ATOMS: atom_id res chain seq x y z
N MET A 1 6.51 -18.31 6.51
CA MET A 1 5.85 -19.47 5.88
C MET A 1 6.30 -20.71 6.62
N PRO A 2 5.44 -21.74 6.76
CA PRO A 2 5.78 -22.96 7.49
C PRO A 2 6.97 -23.65 6.83
N GLU A 3 7.79 -24.36 7.61
CA GLU A 3 8.93 -25.18 7.14
C GLU A 3 8.55 -26.19 6.02
N ASN A 4 7.25 -26.46 5.85
CA ASN A 4 6.68 -27.42 4.92
C ASN A 4 6.90 -27.09 3.43
N THR A 5 7.24 -25.85 3.05
CA THR A 5 7.60 -25.54 1.66
C THR A 5 8.98 -26.08 1.29
N ASN A 6 9.87 -26.27 2.27
CA ASN A 6 11.24 -26.75 2.05
C ASN A 6 11.26 -28.24 1.70
N MET A 7 10.36 -29.02 2.29
CA MET A 7 10.23 -30.46 2.02
C MET A 7 9.54 -30.74 0.68
N LEU A 8 8.66 -29.84 0.21
CA LEU A 8 7.88 -30.04 -1.01
C LEU A 8 8.65 -29.73 -2.31
N LEU A 9 9.66 -28.84 -2.24
CA LEU A 9 10.40 -28.34 -3.41
C LEU A 9 11.83 -28.88 -3.51
N SER A 10 12.28 -29.66 -2.53
CA SER A 10 13.56 -30.39 -2.51
C SER A 10 14.77 -29.55 -2.98
N THR A 11 14.81 -28.27 -2.59
CA THR A 11 15.94 -27.39 -2.96
C THR A 11 16.99 -27.41 -1.86
N GLU A 12 18.07 -28.16 -2.08
CA GLU A 12 19.22 -28.24 -1.16
C GLU A 12 20.17 -27.02 -1.29
N ASN A 13 20.07 -26.25 -2.38
CA ASN A 13 20.93 -25.09 -2.67
C ASN A 13 20.26 -23.75 -2.31
N THR A 14 20.98 -22.88 -1.59
CA THR A 14 20.59 -21.52 -1.19
C THR A 14 20.19 -20.63 -2.38
N TRP A 15 20.81 -20.82 -3.55
CA TRP A 15 20.49 -20.07 -4.77
C TRP A 15 19.09 -20.42 -5.30
N SER A 16 18.78 -21.71 -5.43
CA SER A 16 17.46 -22.17 -5.88
C SER A 16 16.37 -21.75 -4.90
N HIS A 17 16.66 -21.81 -3.59
CA HIS A 17 15.75 -21.32 -2.55
C HIS A 17 15.47 -19.81 -2.72
N GLY A 18 16.51 -18.99 -2.89
CA GLY A 18 16.38 -17.56 -3.10
C GLY A 18 15.57 -17.21 -4.37
N LEU A 19 15.80 -17.95 -5.46
CA LEU A 19 15.07 -17.78 -6.71
C LEU A 19 13.58 -18.11 -6.54
N ILE A 20 13.24 -19.29 -6.00
CA ILE A 20 11.84 -19.69 -5.78
C ILE A 20 11.13 -18.69 -4.86
N LYS A 21 11.79 -18.27 -3.78
CA LYS A 21 11.23 -17.28 -2.86
C LYS A 21 10.94 -15.96 -3.56
N SER A 22 11.86 -15.50 -4.39
CA SER A 22 11.70 -14.26 -5.15
C SER A 22 10.58 -14.37 -6.20
N LEU A 23 10.55 -15.45 -6.99
CA LEU A 23 9.47 -15.71 -7.94
C LEU A 23 8.10 -15.79 -7.24
N THR A 24 8.04 -16.43 -6.08
CA THR A 24 6.81 -16.55 -5.32
C THR A 24 6.32 -15.19 -4.84
N LEU A 25 7.20 -14.39 -4.23
CA LEU A 25 6.83 -13.09 -3.65
C LEU A 25 6.56 -12.01 -4.70
N PHE A 26 7.30 -12.00 -5.81
CA PHE A 26 7.26 -10.92 -6.80
C PHE A 26 6.47 -11.24 -8.07
N ILE A 27 6.15 -12.52 -8.32
CA ILE A 27 5.38 -12.94 -9.50
C ILE A 27 4.10 -13.66 -9.08
N VAL A 28 4.22 -14.79 -8.38
CA VAL A 28 3.06 -15.66 -8.10
C VAL A 28 2.04 -14.95 -7.20
N LEU A 29 2.50 -14.37 -6.07
CA LEU A 29 1.61 -13.71 -5.13
C LEU A 29 0.90 -12.49 -5.74
N PRO A 30 1.57 -11.56 -6.45
CA PRO A 30 0.89 -10.48 -7.16
C PRO A 30 -0.14 -10.98 -8.17
N ILE A 31 0.19 -11.99 -8.98
CA ILE A 31 -0.75 -12.55 -9.96
C ILE A 31 -2.01 -13.07 -9.27
N LEU A 32 -1.87 -13.83 -8.19
CA LEU A 32 -3.02 -14.35 -7.43
C LEU A 32 -3.89 -13.21 -6.87
N VAL A 33 -3.26 -12.19 -6.30
CA VAL A 33 -3.97 -11.01 -5.77
C VAL A 33 -4.74 -10.28 -6.87
N TRP A 34 -4.21 -10.18 -8.09
CA TRP A 34 -4.89 -9.55 -9.23
C TRP A 34 -5.96 -10.43 -9.89
N LEU A 35 -5.78 -11.75 -9.86
CA LEU A 35 -6.75 -12.70 -10.41
C LEU A 35 -8.01 -12.83 -9.57
N LEU A 36 -7.92 -12.66 -8.24
CA LEU A 36 -9.06 -12.80 -7.33
C LEU A 36 -10.18 -11.77 -7.65
N PRO A 37 -9.91 -10.45 -7.78
CA PRO A 37 -10.89 -9.47 -8.25
C PRO A 37 -11.49 -9.80 -9.63
N TYR A 38 -10.67 -10.29 -10.57
CA TYR A 38 -11.17 -10.70 -11.89
C TYR A 38 -12.13 -11.88 -11.79
N GLY A 39 -11.82 -12.87 -10.96
CA GLY A 39 -12.72 -13.98 -10.66
C GLY A 39 -14.07 -13.50 -10.13
N LEU A 40 -14.06 -12.59 -9.15
CA LEU A 40 -15.28 -11.98 -8.61
C LEU A 40 -16.08 -11.23 -9.69
N PHE A 41 -15.39 -10.49 -10.56
CA PHE A 41 -16.02 -9.81 -11.70
C PHE A 41 -16.69 -10.78 -12.67
N ARG A 42 -16.07 -11.92 -12.97
CA ARG A 42 -16.67 -12.97 -13.80
C ARG A 42 -17.89 -13.60 -13.12
N LEU A 43 -17.82 -13.89 -11.82
CA LEU A 43 -18.95 -14.42 -11.04
C LEU A 43 -20.12 -13.42 -10.94
N ALA A 44 -19.83 -12.12 -10.95
CA ALA A 44 -20.83 -11.07 -11.00
C ALA A 44 -21.49 -10.90 -12.39
N GLY A 45 -21.07 -11.67 -13.41
CA GLY A 45 -21.63 -11.62 -14.76
C GLY A 45 -20.88 -10.67 -15.71
N GLY A 46 -19.68 -10.22 -15.33
CA GLY A 46 -18.81 -9.41 -16.16
C GLY A 46 -18.29 -10.17 -17.38
N LYS A 47 -18.32 -9.52 -18.56
CA LYS A 47 -17.97 -10.15 -19.85
C LYS A 47 -16.62 -9.74 -20.43
N LEU A 48 -15.89 -8.84 -19.77
CA LEU A 48 -14.58 -8.39 -20.24
C LEU A 48 -13.55 -9.54 -20.21
N SER A 49 -12.60 -9.49 -21.15
CA SER A 49 -11.38 -10.30 -21.09
C SER A 49 -10.47 -9.81 -19.97
N ILE A 50 -9.58 -10.66 -19.49
CA ILE A 50 -8.67 -10.32 -18.37
C ILE A 50 -7.84 -9.07 -18.65
N ALA A 51 -7.27 -8.93 -19.85
CA ALA A 51 -6.48 -7.75 -20.21
C ALA A 51 -7.31 -6.47 -20.15
N LYS A 52 -8.52 -6.47 -20.74
CA LYS A 52 -9.44 -5.32 -20.68
C LYS A 52 -9.89 -5.03 -19.25
N TYR A 53 -10.16 -6.07 -18.47
CA TYR A 53 -10.51 -5.92 -17.07
C TYR A 53 -9.39 -5.22 -16.29
N LEU A 54 -8.15 -5.70 -16.41
CA LEU A 54 -7.00 -5.09 -15.71
C LEU A 54 -6.79 -3.63 -16.13
N CYS A 55 -6.94 -3.29 -17.41
CA CYS A 55 -6.86 -1.90 -17.87
C CYS A 55 -7.96 -1.00 -17.30
N ILE A 56 -9.20 -1.52 -17.21
CA ILE A 56 -10.36 -0.71 -16.81
C ILE A 56 -10.53 -0.69 -15.29
N PHE A 57 -10.65 -1.86 -14.66
CA PHE A 57 -10.82 -1.99 -13.22
C PHE A 57 -9.54 -1.73 -12.43
N GLY A 58 -8.36 -1.85 -13.06
CA GLY A 58 -7.09 -1.42 -12.46
C GLY A 58 -7.11 0.07 -12.06
N THR A 59 -7.89 0.91 -12.76
CA THR A 59 -8.01 2.33 -12.41
C THR A 59 -8.63 2.56 -11.04
N ALA A 60 -9.41 1.62 -10.52
CA ALA A 60 -9.97 1.71 -9.17
C ALA A 60 -8.89 1.65 -8.09
N PHE A 61 -7.71 1.09 -8.36
CA PHE A 61 -6.63 1.04 -7.37
C PHE A 61 -5.84 2.35 -7.30
N ILE A 62 -5.89 3.18 -8.34
CA ILE A 62 -5.11 4.43 -8.44
C ILE A 62 -5.37 5.38 -7.28
N PRO A 63 -6.63 5.70 -6.88
CA PRO A 63 -6.88 6.59 -5.75
C PRO A 63 -6.31 6.09 -4.41
N ILE A 64 -6.37 4.77 -4.17
CA ILE A 64 -5.85 4.16 -2.94
C ILE A 64 -4.32 4.18 -2.95
N MET A 65 -3.70 3.82 -4.08
CA MET A 65 -2.24 3.88 -4.23
C MET A 65 -1.72 5.32 -4.06
N ALA A 66 -2.39 6.30 -4.69
CA ALA A 66 -2.06 7.71 -4.54
C ALA A 66 -2.13 8.14 -3.07
N ALA A 67 -3.22 7.80 -2.36
CA ALA A 67 -3.35 8.09 -0.94
C ALA A 67 -2.22 7.45 -0.10
N ALA A 68 -1.88 6.18 -0.35
CA ALA A 68 -0.80 5.49 0.34
C ALA A 68 0.58 6.13 0.09
N HIS A 69 0.86 6.55 -1.15
CA HIS A 69 2.08 7.28 -1.50
C HIS A 69 2.14 8.65 -0.82
N THR A 70 1.02 9.37 -0.76
CA THR A 70 0.92 10.65 -0.04
C THR A 70 1.15 10.46 1.46
N VAL A 71 0.59 9.43 2.08
CA VAL A 71 0.86 9.08 3.49
C VAL A 71 2.35 8.79 3.69
N LYS A 72 2.96 7.98 2.83
CA LYS A 72 4.40 7.69 2.90
C LYS A 72 5.24 8.97 2.79
N ALA A 73 4.89 9.87 1.89
CA ALA A 73 5.58 11.16 1.73
C ALA A 73 5.39 12.03 2.97
N LEU A 74 4.18 12.15 3.50
CA LEU A 74 3.87 12.87 4.73
C LEU A 74 4.73 12.37 5.90
N LEU A 75 4.79 11.06 6.11
CA LEU A 75 5.60 10.45 7.18
C LEU A 75 7.09 10.73 7.00
N LYS A 76 7.61 10.60 5.78
CA LYS A 76 9.03 10.83 5.48
C LYS A 76 9.42 12.30 5.63
N THR A 77 8.55 13.21 5.23
CA THR A 77 8.82 14.65 5.34
C THR A 77 8.74 15.10 6.79
N THR A 78 7.73 14.66 7.52
CA THR A 78 7.53 15.05 8.94
C THR A 78 8.56 14.44 9.89
N SER A 79 9.10 13.25 9.61
CA SER A 79 10.22 12.69 10.38
C SER A 79 11.54 13.43 10.15
N ARG A 80 11.64 14.21 9.07
CA ARG A 80 12.85 14.95 8.70
C ARG A 80 12.89 16.39 9.19
N ILE A 81 11.79 16.90 9.75
CA ILE A 81 11.70 18.28 10.27
C ILE A 81 12.88 18.63 11.20
N PRO A 82 13.31 17.77 12.16
CA PRO A 82 14.40 18.12 13.07
C PRO A 82 15.76 18.31 12.37
N TYR A 83 15.90 17.85 11.13
CA TYR A 83 17.13 17.93 10.35
C TYR A 83 17.15 19.10 9.37
N TRP A 84 16.05 19.84 9.21
CA TRP A 84 15.94 20.86 8.17
C TRP A 84 16.96 21.98 8.32
N GLU A 85 17.18 22.46 9.55
CA GLU A 85 18.19 23.49 9.82
C GLU A 85 19.57 23.05 9.34
N ASN A 86 20.00 21.85 9.76
CA ASN A 86 21.28 21.26 9.37
C ASN A 86 21.39 21.02 7.86
N ALA A 87 20.29 20.66 7.19
CA ALA A 87 20.27 20.41 5.76
C ALA A 87 20.51 21.67 4.92
N PHE A 88 20.14 22.85 5.44
CA PHE A 88 20.41 24.12 4.76
C PHE A 88 21.78 24.69 5.11
N THR A 89 22.27 24.49 6.33
CA THR A 89 23.57 25.02 6.78
C THR A 89 24.76 24.15 6.34
N ASP A 90 24.57 22.85 6.21
CA ASP A 90 25.57 21.89 5.73
C ASP A 90 24.95 20.97 4.66
N PRO A 91 24.85 21.43 3.40
CA PRO A 91 24.23 20.67 2.31
C PRO A 91 24.94 19.34 1.98
N ILE A 92 26.24 19.24 2.30
CA ILE A 92 27.02 18.01 2.13
C ILE A 92 26.71 17.03 3.29
N GLY A 93 26.45 17.56 4.48
CA GLY A 93 25.93 16.83 5.64
C GLY A 93 27.00 16.13 6.47
N ILE A 94 28.29 16.34 6.18
CA ILE A 94 29.39 15.64 6.87
C ILE A 94 29.54 16.15 8.31
N GLU A 95 29.56 17.47 8.49
CA GLU A 95 29.79 18.08 9.80
C GLU A 95 28.55 17.95 10.68
N SER A 96 27.37 18.10 10.10
CA SER A 96 26.10 17.84 10.78
C SER A 96 25.96 16.38 11.23
N ALA A 97 26.32 15.42 10.37
CA ALA A 97 26.27 13.99 10.73
C ALA A 97 27.25 13.65 11.85
N ARG A 98 28.50 14.15 11.77
CA ARG A 98 29.49 13.99 12.85
C ARG A 98 29.01 14.60 14.16
N GLY A 99 28.44 15.80 14.11
CA GLY A 99 27.93 16.47 15.30
C GLY A 99 26.77 15.73 15.97
N ILE A 100 25.85 15.15 15.18
CA ILE A 100 24.76 14.31 15.70
C ILE A 100 25.32 13.04 16.35
N ILE A 101 26.27 12.35 15.70
CA ILE A 101 26.89 11.13 16.22
C ILE A 101 27.64 11.42 17.53
N ASN A 102 28.39 12.51 17.56
CA ASN A 102 29.17 12.93 18.73
C ASN A 102 28.32 13.63 19.80
N LYS A 103 27.00 13.75 19.60
CA LYS A 103 26.04 14.45 20.49
C LYS A 103 26.35 15.93 20.72
N SER A 104 27.18 16.55 19.88
CA SER A 104 27.44 18.00 19.93
C SER A 104 26.31 18.80 19.28
N ILE A 105 25.55 18.18 18.36
CA ILE A 105 24.31 18.73 17.81
C ILE A 105 23.14 17.93 18.37
N GLN A 106 22.27 18.59 19.14
CA GLN A 106 21.02 18.00 19.60
C GLN A 106 19.89 18.38 18.65
N LEU A 107 19.18 17.38 18.13
CA LEU A 107 18.03 17.61 17.26
C LEU A 107 16.87 18.19 18.07
N ALA A 108 16.18 19.18 17.51
CA ALA A 108 15.01 19.76 18.14
C ALA A 108 13.94 18.68 18.38
N PRO A 109 13.37 18.58 19.59
CA PRO A 109 12.31 17.64 19.86
C PRO A 109 11.09 17.98 19.03
N LEU A 110 10.42 16.95 18.51
CA LEU A 110 9.18 17.13 17.78
C LEU A 110 8.02 17.45 18.75
N PRO A 111 7.05 18.30 18.34
CA PRO A 111 5.89 18.56 19.16
C PRO A 111 5.07 17.29 19.41
N VAL A 112 4.58 17.10 20.64
CA VAL A 112 3.83 15.90 21.05
C VAL A 112 2.54 15.70 20.24
N TRP A 113 1.93 16.79 19.78
CA TRP A 113 0.72 16.76 18.94
C TRP A 113 0.98 16.28 17.50
N ARG A 114 2.23 16.19 17.06
CA ARG A 114 2.59 15.83 15.68
C ARG A 114 2.05 14.44 15.31
N ASP A 115 2.26 13.46 16.17
CA ASP A 115 1.87 12.07 15.92
C ASP A 115 0.36 11.85 15.76
N PRO A 116 -0.51 12.34 16.67
CA PRO A 116 -1.94 12.21 16.48
C PRO A 116 -2.43 12.95 15.23
N VAL A 117 -1.88 14.14 14.92
CA VAL A 117 -2.25 14.89 13.71
C VAL A 117 -1.88 14.14 12.42
N ILE A 118 -0.66 13.62 12.33
CA ILE A 118 -0.22 12.84 11.16
C ILE A 118 -1.07 11.58 11.00
N THR A 119 -1.40 10.90 12.10
CA THR A 119 -2.24 9.71 12.09
C THR A 119 -3.63 10.04 11.58
N ALA A 120 -4.26 11.08 12.10
CA ALA A 120 -5.58 11.54 11.65
C ALA A 120 -5.57 11.90 10.15
N LEU A 121 -4.58 12.69 9.70
CA LEU A 121 -4.44 13.05 8.29
C LEU A 121 -4.24 11.82 7.40
N SER A 122 -3.45 10.85 7.87
CA SER A 122 -3.21 9.61 7.12
C SER A 122 -4.48 8.76 6.97
N LEU A 123 -5.29 8.67 8.03
CA LEU A 123 -6.59 7.99 7.99
C LEU A 123 -7.56 8.71 7.03
N VAL A 124 -7.64 10.04 7.10
CA VAL A 124 -8.47 10.83 6.18
C VAL A 124 -8.06 10.59 4.72
N LEU A 125 -6.76 10.60 4.42
CA LEU A 125 -6.25 10.34 3.07
C LEU A 125 -6.64 8.94 2.57
N ILE A 126 -6.45 7.90 3.38
CA ILE A 126 -6.81 6.52 3.00
C ILE A 126 -8.32 6.37 2.87
N CYS A 127 -9.12 6.89 3.80
CA CYS A 127 -10.59 6.89 3.70
C CYS A 127 -11.06 7.62 2.44
N GLY A 128 -10.45 8.76 2.11
CA GLY A 128 -10.71 9.48 0.86
C GLY A 128 -10.36 8.65 -0.38
N GLY A 129 -9.21 8.00 -0.39
CA GLY A 129 -8.80 7.09 -1.47
C GLY A 129 -9.78 5.92 -1.66
N ILE A 130 -10.25 5.31 -0.57
CA ILE A 130 -11.27 4.25 -0.59
C ILE A 130 -12.59 4.78 -1.13
N ALA A 131 -13.06 5.95 -0.66
CA ALA A 131 -14.32 6.54 -1.08
C ALA A 131 -14.31 6.86 -2.59
N VAL A 132 -13.25 7.48 -3.10
CA VAL A 132 -13.09 7.77 -4.53
C VAL A 132 -13.02 6.47 -5.33
N SER A 133 -12.27 5.48 -4.85
CA SER A 133 -12.19 4.16 -5.49
C SER A 133 -13.55 3.45 -5.56
N ALA A 134 -14.36 3.52 -4.50
CA ALA A 134 -15.70 2.98 -4.49
C ALA A 134 -16.62 3.67 -5.52
N VAL A 135 -16.48 5.00 -5.71
CA VAL A 135 -17.18 5.73 -6.77
C VAL A 135 -16.75 5.27 -8.16
N VAL A 136 -15.45 5.02 -8.38
CA VAL A 136 -14.93 4.46 -9.64
C VAL A 136 -15.52 3.07 -9.89
N ILE A 137 -15.46 2.16 -8.91
CA ILE A 137 -16.05 0.81 -9.02
C ILE A 137 -17.54 0.87 -9.32
N ARG A 138 -18.29 1.77 -8.68
CA ARG A 138 -19.71 1.97 -8.96
C ARG A 138 -19.95 2.30 -10.43
N LYS A 139 -19.21 3.27 -10.97
CA LYS A 139 -19.34 3.69 -12.37
C LYS A 139 -18.99 2.55 -13.34
N LEU A 140 -17.90 1.83 -13.06
CA LEU A 140 -17.47 0.69 -13.88
C LEU A 140 -18.48 -0.47 -13.85
N THR A 141 -19.03 -0.76 -12.68
CA THR A 141 -20.00 -1.84 -12.48
C THR A 141 -21.29 -1.57 -13.25
N VAL A 142 -21.84 -0.36 -13.16
CA VAL A 142 -23.03 0.05 -13.92
C VAL A 142 -22.81 -0.08 -15.44
N THR A 143 -21.58 0.16 -15.91
CA THR A 143 -21.27 0.15 -17.34
C THR A 143 -20.99 -1.26 -17.88
N HIS A 144 -20.45 -2.16 -17.06
CA HIS A 144 -19.87 -3.43 -17.55
C HIS A 144 -20.44 -4.70 -16.91
N VAL A 145 -21.34 -4.58 -15.93
CA VAL A 145 -21.98 -5.71 -15.26
C VAL A 145 -23.48 -5.66 -15.49
N SER A 146 -23.99 -6.67 -16.20
CA SER A 146 -25.32 -6.62 -16.82
C SER A 146 -26.47 -6.96 -15.88
N GLN A 147 -26.29 -7.69 -14.77
CA GLN A 147 -27.41 -8.14 -13.95
C GLN A 147 -27.09 -8.39 -12.46
N SER A 148 -28.04 -7.97 -11.61
CA SER A 148 -28.14 -8.13 -10.15
C SER A 148 -27.19 -7.30 -9.27
N TRP A 149 -27.75 -6.26 -8.66
CA TRP A 149 -27.13 -5.41 -7.63
C TRP A 149 -26.53 -6.21 -6.46
N SER A 150 -27.15 -7.34 -6.10
CA SER A 150 -26.68 -8.21 -5.02
C SER A 150 -25.32 -8.85 -5.33
N ARG A 151 -25.06 -9.25 -6.59
CA ARG A 151 -23.76 -9.82 -6.98
C ARG A 151 -22.70 -8.75 -7.19
N ALA A 152 -23.11 -7.58 -7.66
CA ALA A 152 -22.25 -6.40 -7.81
C ALA A 152 -21.64 -5.89 -6.50
N TRP A 153 -22.29 -6.13 -5.35
CA TRP A 153 -21.75 -5.76 -4.02
C TRP A 153 -20.34 -6.33 -3.78
N THR A 154 -20.07 -7.55 -4.27
CA THR A 154 -18.76 -8.21 -4.09
C THR A 154 -17.61 -7.41 -4.70
N LEU A 155 -17.85 -6.58 -5.72
CA LEU A 155 -16.83 -5.73 -6.32
C LEU A 155 -16.45 -4.54 -5.44
N TYR A 156 -17.33 -4.11 -4.53
CA TYR A 156 -17.00 -3.06 -3.55
C TYR A 156 -16.09 -3.59 -2.43
N LEU A 157 -15.96 -4.90 -2.27
CA LEU A 157 -14.95 -5.49 -1.38
C LEU A 157 -13.54 -5.25 -1.89
N ILE A 158 -13.34 -5.02 -3.20
CA ILE A 158 -12.01 -4.77 -3.78
C ILE A 158 -11.35 -3.53 -3.14
N PRO A 159 -11.95 -2.32 -3.20
CA PRO A 159 -11.38 -1.16 -2.53
C PRO A 159 -11.40 -1.27 -1.01
N GLY A 160 -12.41 -1.94 -0.43
CA GLY A 160 -12.52 -2.14 1.01
C GLY A 160 -11.38 -2.98 1.59
N ILE A 161 -11.06 -4.12 0.97
CA ILE A 161 -9.98 -5.01 1.41
C ILE A 161 -8.63 -4.35 1.12
N TYR A 162 -8.41 -3.84 -0.10
CA TYR A 162 -7.12 -3.27 -0.48
C TYR A 162 -6.79 -2.00 0.32
N GLY A 163 -7.72 -1.04 0.38
CA GLY A 163 -7.54 0.17 1.17
C GLY A 163 -7.63 -0.09 2.68
N GLY A 164 -8.46 -1.03 3.11
CA GLY A 164 -8.57 -1.46 4.50
C GLY A 164 -7.26 -2.03 5.04
N ALA A 165 -6.52 -2.79 4.22
CA ALA A 165 -5.18 -3.25 4.60
C ALA A 165 -4.23 -2.10 4.93
N PHE A 166 -4.27 -0.99 4.17
CA PHE A 166 -3.49 0.21 4.48
C PHE A 166 -3.96 0.90 5.76
N ALA A 167 -5.28 1.02 5.98
CA ALA A 167 -5.83 1.60 7.19
C ALA A 167 -5.42 0.79 8.44
N VAL A 168 -5.56 -0.53 8.39
CA VAL A 168 -5.13 -1.44 9.45
C VAL A 168 -3.63 -1.32 9.70
N MET A 169 -2.81 -1.28 8.65
CA MET A 169 -1.36 -1.11 8.79
C MET A 169 -1.00 0.21 9.49
N ILE A 170 -1.68 1.32 9.17
CA ILE A 170 -1.46 2.61 9.82
C ILE A 170 -1.83 2.53 11.31
N ILE A 171 -2.97 1.90 11.63
CA ILE A 171 -3.43 1.73 13.02
C ILE A 171 -2.44 0.87 13.80
N ILE A 172 -2.05 -0.29 13.26
CA ILE A 172 -1.10 -1.20 13.92
C ILE A 172 0.21 -0.49 14.18
N TRP A 173 0.80 0.13 13.16
CA TRP A 173 2.10 0.80 13.29
C TRP A 173 2.12 1.99 14.27
N ARG A 174 0.96 2.59 14.56
CA ARG A 174 0.87 3.75 15.44
C ARG A 174 0.46 3.42 16.87
N LEU A 175 -0.26 2.31 17.06
CA LEU A 175 -0.81 1.94 18.37
C LEU A 175 -0.08 0.76 19.02
N PHE A 176 0.69 -0.03 18.25
CA PHE A 176 1.47 -1.18 18.71
C PHE A 176 2.92 -1.05 18.26
#